data_AF-A0A5D0X9R8-F1
#
_entry.id   AF-A0A5D0X9R8-F1
#
_cell.length_a   1.000
_cell.length_b   1.000
_cell.length_c   1.000
_cell.angle_alpha   90.00
_cell.angle_beta   90.00
_cell.angle_gamma   90.00
#
_symmetry.space_group_name_H-M   'P 1'
#
loop_
_entity.id
_entity.type
_entity.pdbx_description
1 polymer ?
#
loop_
_entity_poly.entity_id
_entity_poly.type
_entity_poly.pdbx_seq_one_letter_code
_entity_poly.pdbx_strand_id
1 'polypeptide(L)'
;MADEPNSLHLTYEEAERVAADLSRVWVGMTGLCETPKVECIADVVQRALRGARAVIAARPDQSEDAGAAAGRLNLSEKELPY
;
A
#
# COMPACT_ATOMS: atom_id res chain seq x y z
N MET A 1 -7.57 0.54 20.23
CA MET A 1 -7.56 -0.15 18.94
C MET A 1 -6.60 0.61 18.06
N ALA A 2 -5.41 0.06 17.87
CA ALA A 2 -4.42 0.69 17.01
C ALA A 2 -4.90 0.55 15.56
N ASP A 3 -5.06 1.68 14.89
CA ASP A 3 -5.33 1.73 13.45
C ASP A 3 -4.25 0.89 12.76
N GLU A 4 -4.64 -0.15 12.02
CA GLU A 4 -3.68 -0.93 11.25
C GLU A 4 -2.98 0.03 10.28
N PRO A 5 -1.65 0.24 10.37
CA PRO A 5 -0.93 1.22 9.56
C PRO A 5 -0.93 0.90 8.05
N ASN A 6 -1.58 -0.20 7.65
CA ASN A 6 -1.66 -0.70 6.28
C ASN A 6 -3.05 -0.53 5.64
N SER A 7 -3.99 0.14 6.30
CA SER A 7 -5.30 0.42 5.70
C SER A 7 -5.15 1.52 4.64
N LEU A 8 -5.24 1.16 3.36
CA LEU A 8 -5.25 2.11 2.22
C LEU A 8 -6.57 2.89 2.14
N HIS A 9 -7.04 3.44 3.26
CA HIS A 9 -8.26 4.21 3.39
C HIS A 9 -7.92 5.67 3.68
N LEU A 10 -8.32 6.55 2.76
CA LEU A 10 -8.26 7.99 2.95
C LEU A 10 -9.69 8.53 2.95
N THR A 11 -9.97 9.47 3.84
CA THR A 11 -11.10 10.38 3.70
C THR A 11 -10.93 11.27 2.47
N TYR A 12 -11.98 11.97 2.05
CA TYR A 12 -11.88 12.87 0.91
C TYR A 12 -10.93 14.04 1.17
N GLU A 13 -10.95 14.63 2.38
CA GLU A 13 -10.00 15.69 2.76
C GLU A 13 -8.54 15.21 2.76
N GLU A 14 -8.27 13.98 3.20
CA GLU A 14 -6.94 13.41 3.13
C GLU A 14 -6.50 13.13 1.69
N ALA A 15 -7.44 12.69 0.84
CA ALA A 15 -7.19 12.53 -0.59
C ALA A 15 -6.86 13.88 -1.27
N GLU A 16 -7.51 14.98 -0.86
CA GLU A 16 -7.17 16.33 -1.34
C GLU A 16 -5.76 16.76 -0.93
N ARG A 17 -5.31 16.41 0.28
CA ARG A 17 -3.92 16.68 0.72
C ARG A 17 -2.91 15.93 -0.14
N VAL A 18 -3.15 14.64 -0.39
CA VAL A 18 -2.32 13.83 -1.29
C VAL A 18 -2.35 14.38 -2.71
N ALA A 19 -3.52 14.81 -3.18
CA ALA A 19 -3.69 15.42 -4.49
C ALA A 19 -2.94 16.75 -4.63
N ALA A 20 -2.93 17.58 -3.58
CA ALA A 20 -2.16 18.81 -3.54
C ALA A 20 -0.65 18.53 -3.63
N ASP A 21 -0.16 17.49 -2.96
CA ASP A 21 1.25 17.08 -3.11
C ASP A 21 1.54 16.53 -4.51
N LEU A 22 0.65 15.70 -5.08
CA LEU A 22 0.79 15.20 -6.45
C LEU A 22 0.82 16.32 -7.48
N SER A 23 0.03 17.38 -7.26
CA SER A 23 -0.05 18.55 -8.15
C SER A 23 1.31 19.24 -8.35
N ARG A 24 2.18 19.20 -7.32
CA ARG A 24 3.53 19.81 -7.35
C ARG A 24 4.48 19.09 -8.30
N VAL A 25 4.27 17.78 -8.50
CA VAL A 25 5.12 16.95 -9.37
C VAL A 25 4.45 16.59 -10.69
N TRP A 26 3.20 17.01 -10.89
CA TRP A 26 2.37 16.59 -12.02
C TRP A 26 3.02 16.84 -13.39
N VAL A 27 3.50 18.07 -13.63
CA VAL A 27 4.13 18.44 -14.91
C VAL A 27 5.37 17.59 -15.18
N GLY A 28 6.23 17.40 -14.17
CA GLY A 28 7.44 16.60 -14.30
C GLY A 28 7.15 15.10 -14.50
N MET A 29 6.09 14.60 -13.88
CA MET A 29 5.69 13.19 -13.96
C MET A 29 4.97 12.85 -15.28
N THR A 30 4.15 13.77 -15.80
CA THR A 30 3.26 13.50 -16.95
C THR A 30 3.74 14.12 -18.26
N GLY A 31 4.65 15.10 -18.20
CA GLY A 31 5.06 15.90 -19.35
C GLY A 31 3.97 16.85 -19.86
N LEU A 32 2.83 16.95 -19.16
CA LEU A 32 1.75 17.88 -19.51
C LEU A 32 2.08 19.29 -19.01
N CYS A 33 1.74 20.31 -19.79
CA CYS A 33 2.00 21.70 -19.44
C CYS A 33 1.10 22.23 -18.32
N GLU A 34 -0.05 21.61 -18.10
CA GLU A 34 -1.05 22.07 -17.14
C GLU A 34 -1.32 20.99 -16.09
N THR A 35 -1.41 21.44 -14.84
CA THR A 35 -1.82 20.61 -13.71
C THR A 35 -3.35 20.70 -13.55
N PRO A 36 -4.08 19.56 -13.55
CA PRO A 36 -5.50 19.55 -13.24
C PRO A 36 -5.80 20.13 -11.86
N LYS A 37 -7.07 20.50 -11.65
CA LYS A 37 -7.52 20.94 -10.32
C LYS A 37 -7.31 19.84 -9.28
N VAL A 38 -7.04 20.25 -8.04
CA VAL A 38 -6.79 19.33 -6.91
C VAL A 38 -7.96 18.37 -6.70
N GLU A 39 -9.20 18.85 -6.82
CA GLU A 39 -10.42 18.02 -6.75
C GLU A 39 -10.42 16.87 -7.78
N CYS A 40 -10.02 17.13 -9.02
CA CYS A 40 -9.92 16.09 -10.05
C CYS A 40 -8.81 15.08 -9.74
N ILE A 41 -7.69 15.54 -9.19
CA ILE A 41 -6.60 14.67 -8.78
C ILE A 41 -7.03 13.82 -7.58
N ALA A 42 -7.79 14.37 -6.62
CA ALA A 42 -8.31 13.66 -5.47
C ALA A 42 -9.26 12.52 -5.89
N ASP A 43 -10.13 12.76 -6.87
CA ASP A 43 -11.00 11.73 -7.45
C ASP A 43 -10.19 10.57 -8.04
N VAL A 44 -9.10 10.89 -8.75
CA VAL A 44 -8.18 9.87 -9.31
C VAL A 44 -7.51 9.08 -8.19
N VAL A 45 -7.03 9.75 -7.14
CA VAL A 45 -6.42 9.09 -5.96
C VAL A 45 -7.42 8.13 -5.31
N GLN A 46 -8.67 8.57 -5.08
CA GLN A 46 -9.70 7.69 -4.50
C GLN A 46 -10.01 6.48 -5.38
N ARG A 47 -10.10 6.69 -6.70
CA ARG A 47 -10.34 5.60 -7.64
C ARG A 47 -9.17 4.62 -7.68
N ALA A 48 -7.94 5.12 -7.66
CA ALA A 48 -6.73 4.30 -7.63
C ALA A 48 -6.66 3.47 -6.34
N LEU A 49 -6.94 4.07 -5.18
CA LEU A 49 -6.97 3.36 -3.89
C LEU A 49 -8.06 2.29 -3.87
N ARG A 50 -9.24 2.57 -4.43
CA ARG A 50 -10.30 1.56 -4.58
C ARG A 50 -9.84 0.38 -5.44
N GLY A 51 -9.18 0.66 -6.58
CA GLY A 51 -8.61 -0.37 -7.44
C GLY A 51 -7.51 -1.17 -6.74
N ALA A 52 -6.61 -0.52 -6.03
CA ALA A 52 -5.55 -1.15 -5.26
C ALA A 52 -6.10 -2.13 -4.22
N ARG A 53 -7.17 -1.74 -3.50
CA ARG A 53 -7.86 -2.63 -2.55
C ARG A 53 -8.44 -3.86 -3.24
N ALA A 54 -9.08 -3.69 -4.41
CA ALA A 54 -9.62 -4.83 -5.17
C ALA A 54 -8.50 -5.79 -5.63
N VAL A 55 -7.35 -5.25 -6.05
CA VAL A 55 -6.18 -6.06 -6.41
C VAL A 55 -5.61 -6.80 -5.20
N ILE A 56 -5.49 -6.14 -4.04
CA ILE A 56 -5.01 -6.76 -2.80
C ILE A 56 -5.96 -7.89 -2.36
N ALA A 57 -7.27 -7.64 -2.38
CA ALA A 57 -8.27 -8.64 -2.00
C ALA A 57 -8.31 -9.85 -2.94
N ALA A 58 -7.92 -9.68 -4.21
CA ALA A 58 -7.84 -10.75 -5.19
C ALA A 58 -6.53 -11.57 -5.12
N ARG A 59 -5.56 -11.20 -4.27
CA ARG A 59 -4.32 -11.96 -4.11
C ARG A 59 -4.67 -13.31 -3.46
N PRO A 60 -4.27 -14.45 -4.06
CA PRO A 60 -4.32 -15.72 -3.35
C PRO A 60 -3.46 -15.62 -2.09
N ASP A 61 -3.93 -16.20 -0.99
CA ASP A 61 -3.34 -16.16 0.34
C ASP A 61 -1.79 -16.27 0.29
N GLN A 62 -1.09 -15.13 0.43
CA GLN A 62 0.35 -15.10 0.73
C GLN A 62 0.63 -15.43 2.22
N SER A 63 -0.39 -15.89 2.94
CA SER A 63 -0.34 -16.23 4.37
C SER A 63 0.38 -17.56 4.63
N GLU A 64 0.65 -18.39 3.61
CA GLU A 64 1.45 -19.61 3.77
C GLU A 64 2.97 -19.37 3.71
N ASP A 65 3.46 -18.34 3.01
CA ASP A 65 4.91 -18.10 2.86
C ASP A 65 5.50 -17.14 3.91
N ALA A 66 4.70 -16.27 4.53
CA ALA A 66 5.18 -15.42 5.62
C ALA A 66 5.39 -16.18 6.94
N GLY A 67 4.73 -17.33 7.11
CA GLY A 67 4.90 -18.23 8.26
C GLY A 67 6.11 -19.17 8.17
N ALA A 68 6.68 -19.36 6.97
CA ALA A 68 7.81 -20.26 6.75
C ALA A 68 9.18 -19.58 6.94
N ALA A 69 9.27 -18.25 6.78
CA ALA A 69 10.52 -17.51 6.92
C ALA A 69 10.81 -17.04 8.37
N ALA A 70 9.82 -17.09 9.27
CA ALA A 70 9.97 -16.69 10.66
C ALA A 70 10.09 -17.90 11.60
N GLY A 71 11.29 -18.50 11.65
CA GLY A 71 11.84 -19.00 12.91
C GLY A 71 11.35 -20.37 13.43
N ARG A 72 11.42 -21.43 12.62
CA ARG A 72 11.60 -22.79 13.17
C ARG A 72 12.86 -23.44 12.64
N LEU A 73 14.00 -23.05 13.23
CA LEU A 73 15.14 -23.94 13.33
C LEU A 73 14.73 -25.10 14.23
N ASN A 74 14.11 -26.14 13.67
CA ASN A 74 13.96 -27.43 14.35
C ASN A 74 15.34 -28.10 14.41
N LEU A 75 16.17 -27.68 15.36
CA LEU A 75 17.28 -28.53 15.81
C LEU A 75 16.69 -29.47 16.86
N SER A 76 16.59 -30.75 16.50
CA SER A 76 16.23 -31.79 17.46
C SER A 76 17.38 -31.93 18.46
N GLU A 77 17.13 -31.79 19.76
CA GLU A 77 18.13 -31.87 20.86
C GLU A 77 18.87 -33.22 20.97
N LYS A 78 18.72 -34.14 20.01
CA LYS A 78 19.31 -35.49 20.07
C LYS A 78 20.61 -35.68 19.29
N GLU A 79 21.21 -34.63 18.73
CA GLU A 79 22.50 -34.72 18.03
C GLU A 79 23.55 -33.74 18.57
N LEU A 80 23.71 -33.70 19.91
CA LEU A 80 24.92 -33.14 20.52
C LEU A 80 25.81 -34.30 20.99
N PRO A 81 26.95 -34.57 20.32
CA PRO A 81 27.91 -35.55 20.81
C PRO A 81 28.66 -34.97 22.00
N TYR A 82 28.54 -35.62 23.16
CA TYR A 82 29.60 -35.65 24.17
C TYR A 82 30.17 -37.06 24.22
#